data_AF-A0A3M8B930-F1
#
_entry.id   AF-A0A3M8B930-F1
#
_cell.length_a   1.000
_cell.length_b   1.000
_cell.length_c   1.000
_cell.angle_alpha   90.00
_cell.angle_beta   90.00
_cell.angle_gamma   90.00
#
_symmetry.space_group_name_H-M   'P 1'
#
loop_
_entity.id
_entity.type
_entity.pdbx_description
1 polymer ?
#
loop_
_entity_poly.entity_id
_entity_poly.type
_entity_poly.pdbx_seq_one_letter_code
_entity_poly.pdbx_strand_id
1 'polypeptide(L)'
;MTYMHTIKVKKLDGKWAAKLFWLETQDNEENKAMGKFRGNTDGVISTTYLESTLFHAVELVYTKAFQFGIQESPHKIGLYYEEDESENMDVPTEQDLEEIKAEAQKRGWDHD
;
A
#
# COMPACT_ATOMS: atom_id res chain seq x y z
N MET A 1 -17.61 -4.39 -3.15
CA MET A 1 -16.46 -5.27 -3.50
C MET A 1 -15.21 -4.65 -2.88
N THR A 2 -14.14 -5.40 -2.63
CA THR A 2 -12.98 -4.87 -1.89
C THR A 2 -11.75 -4.85 -2.78
N TYR A 3 -11.14 -3.68 -2.94
CA TYR A 3 -10.04 -3.47 -3.87
C TYR A 3 -8.81 -2.87 -3.19
N MET A 4 -7.64 -3.39 -3.53
CA MET A 4 -6.35 -2.81 -3.15
C MET A 4 -6.24 -1.38 -3.66
N HIS A 5 -5.77 -0.44 -2.86
CA HIS A 5 -5.67 0.97 -3.27
C HIS A 5 -4.24 1.48 -3.20
N THR A 6 -3.59 1.30 -2.05
CA THR A 6 -2.27 1.88 -1.81
C THR A 6 -1.44 0.95 -0.95
N ILE A 7 -0.17 0.75 -1.32
CA ILE A 7 0.82 0.10 -0.46
C ILE A 7 1.80 1.18 0.01
N LYS A 8 1.91 1.34 1.32
CA LYS A 8 2.97 2.16 1.93
C LYS A 8 4.08 1.25 2.43
N VAL A 9 5.33 1.66 2.22
CA VAL A 9 6.52 0.91 2.66
C VAL A 9 7.42 1.79 3.50
N LYS A 10 8.17 1.17 4.41
CA LYS A 10 9.21 1.88 5.16
C LYS A 10 10.42 1.00 5.36
N LYS A 11 11.57 1.63 5.55
CA LYS A 11 12.82 0.95 5.87
C LYS A 11 13.17 1.21 7.32
N LEU A 12 13.49 0.14 8.06
CA LEU A 12 13.90 0.18 9.46
C LEU A 12 15.07 -0.78 9.62
N ASP A 13 16.20 -0.31 10.16
CA ASP A 13 17.40 -1.10 10.38
C ASP A 13 17.86 -1.86 9.12
N GLY A 14 17.74 -1.21 7.95
CA GLY A 14 18.12 -1.79 6.65
C GLY A 14 17.15 -2.83 6.08
N LYS A 15 15.98 -3.04 6.70
CA LYS A 15 14.94 -3.99 6.28
C LYS A 15 13.62 -3.30 5.97
N TRP A 16 12.79 -3.93 5.14
CA TRP A 16 11.56 -3.35 4.60
C TRP A 16 10.30 -3.83 5.31
N ALA A 17 9.38 -2.92 5.62
CA ALA A 17 8.01 -3.23 5.99
C ALA A 17 7.05 -2.71 4.91
N ALA A 18 5.92 -3.38 4.73
CA ALA A 18 4.86 -2.92 3.84
C ALA A 18 3.49 -2.94 4.52
N LYS A 19 2.62 -2.01 4.12
CA LYS A 19 1.24 -1.85 4.57
C LYS A 19 0.34 -1.60 3.36
N LEU A 20 -0.56 -2.54 3.07
CA LEU A 20 -1.62 -2.37 2.10
C LEU A 20 -2.84 -1.72 2.76
N PHE A 21 -3.33 -0.66 2.13
CA PHE A 21 -4.62 -0.03 2.35
C PHE A 21 -5.54 -0.44 1.20
N TRP A 22 -6.73 -0.95 1.56
CA TRP A 22 -7.78 -1.27 0.59
C TRP A 22 -9.03 -0.46 0.88
N LEU A 23 -9.86 -0.31 -0.14
CA LEU A 23 -11.15 0.34 -0.03
C LEU A 23 -12.26 -0.69 -0.25
N GLU A 24 -13.25 -0.65 0.64
CA GLU A 24 -14.51 -1.33 0.41
C GLU A 24 -15.42 -0.42 -0.42
N THR A 25 -15.73 -0.81 -1.66
CA THR A 25 -16.83 -0.16 -2.39
C THR A 25 -18.14 -0.65 -1.78
N GLN A 26 -18.67 0.14 -0.84
CA GLN A 26 -20.08 0.07 -0.46
C GLN A 26 -20.86 0.92 -1.46
N ASP A 27 -21.69 0.26 -2.27
CA ASP A 27 -22.64 0.93 -3.16
C ASP A 27 -23.79 1.49 -2.30
N ASN A 28 -23.55 2.61 -1.63
CA ASN A 28 -24.56 3.31 -0.84
C ASN A 28 -24.97 4.58 -1.57
N GLU A 29 -26.21 4.62 -2.06
CA GLU A 29 -26.79 5.75 -2.80
C GLU A 29 -26.76 7.07 -2.00
N GLU A 30 -26.82 7.02 -0.65
CA GLU A 30 -26.70 8.20 0.21
C GLU A 30 -25.28 8.79 0.19
N ASN A 31 -24.24 7.96 0.08
CA ASN A 31 -22.85 8.42 -0.01
C ASN A 31 -22.56 9.08 -1.37
N LYS A 32 -23.13 8.54 -2.46
CA LYS A 32 -23.08 9.16 -3.80
C LYS A 32 -23.74 10.54 -3.80
N ALA A 33 -24.88 10.69 -3.15
CA ALA A 33 -25.62 11.95 -3.06
C ALA A 33 -24.85 13.04 -2.27
N MET A 34 -23.99 12.64 -1.33
CA MET A 34 -23.12 13.55 -0.57
C MET A 34 -21.77 13.86 -1.26
N GLY A 35 -21.53 13.37 -2.48
CA GLY A 35 -20.23 13.49 -3.16
C GLY A 35 -19.11 12.67 -2.49
N LYS A 36 -19.45 11.78 -1.56
CA LYS A 36 -18.52 10.89 -0.87
C LYS A 36 -18.44 9.58 -1.65
N PHE A 37 -17.49 9.48 -2.56
CA PHE A 37 -17.32 8.26 -3.40
C PHE A 37 -16.78 7.03 -2.66
N ARG A 38 -16.57 7.08 -1.33
CA ARG A 38 -15.85 6.03 -0.60
C ARG A 38 -16.47 5.85 0.79
N GLY A 39 -17.12 4.70 1.00
CA GLY A 39 -17.40 4.21 2.35
C GLY A 39 -16.08 3.75 2.96
N ASN A 40 -15.53 4.51 3.90
CA ASN A 40 -14.26 4.19 4.54
C ASN A 40 -14.43 3.02 5.52
N THR A 41 -14.27 1.80 5.02
CA THR A 41 -13.67 0.75 5.84
C THR A 41 -12.19 0.70 5.45
N ASP A 42 -11.38 1.52 6.10
CA ASP A 42 -9.91 1.53 5.92
C ASP A 42 -9.35 0.28 6.59
N GLY A 43 -9.38 -0.83 5.87
CA GLY A 43 -8.69 -2.02 6.31
C GLY A 43 -7.21 -1.94 5.94
N VAL A 44 -6.36 -2.43 6.85
CA VAL A 44 -4.90 -2.43 6.67
C VAL A 44 -4.35 -3.84 6.85
N ILE A 45 -3.52 -4.27 5.90
CA ILE A 45 -2.75 -5.52 5.92
C ILE A 45 -1.32 -5.07 5.96
N SER A 46 -0.59 -5.47 6.99
CA SER A 46 0.80 -5.10 7.16
C SER A 46 1.68 -6.35 7.24
N THR A 47 2.94 -6.21 6.85
CA THR A 47 3.94 -7.22 7.16
C THR A 47 4.12 -7.28 8.69
N THR A 48 4.00 -8.48 9.26
CA THR A 48 4.23 -8.68 10.70
C THR A 48 5.71 -8.54 11.07
N TYR A 49 6.61 -8.66 10.09
CA TYR A 49 8.06 -8.61 10.25
C TYR A 49 8.70 -7.69 9.20
N LEU A 50 9.97 -7.34 9.46
CA LEU A 50 10.81 -6.64 8.51
C LEU A 50 11.45 -7.64 7.53
N GLU A 51 11.20 -7.44 6.25
CA GLU A 51 11.69 -8.26 5.15
C GLU A 51 13.06 -7.79 4.65
N SER A 52 13.84 -8.73 4.10
CA SER A 52 15.18 -8.44 3.59
C SER A 52 15.17 -7.61 2.29
N THR A 53 14.08 -7.63 1.54
CA THR A 53 13.94 -6.90 0.27
C THR A 53 12.56 -6.26 0.16
N LEU A 54 12.49 -5.14 -0.57
CA LEU A 54 11.23 -4.45 -0.85
C LEU A 54 10.23 -5.39 -1.55
N PHE A 55 10.72 -6.17 -2.52
CA PHE A 55 9.93 -7.17 -3.23
C PHE A 55 9.21 -8.13 -2.27
N HIS A 56 9.93 -8.73 -1.31
CA HIS A 56 9.30 -9.66 -0.36
C HIS A 56 8.28 -8.97 0.56
N ALA A 57 8.57 -7.75 1.00
CA ALA A 57 7.62 -6.98 1.81
C ALA A 57 6.29 -6.75 1.05
N VAL A 58 6.38 -6.30 -0.20
CA VAL A 58 5.22 -6.05 -1.07
C VAL A 58 4.48 -7.35 -1.40
N GLU A 59 5.20 -8.42 -1.77
CA GLU A 59 4.59 -9.72 -2.10
C GLU A 59 3.81 -10.32 -0.93
N LEU A 60 4.29 -10.15 0.30
CA LEU A 60 3.62 -10.69 1.47
C LEU A 60 2.26 -10.02 1.70
N VAL A 61 2.20 -8.69 1.66
CA VAL A 61 0.92 -7.98 1.79
C VAL A 61 -0.01 -8.26 0.62
N TYR A 62 0.55 -8.37 -0.59
CA TYR A 62 -0.19 -8.69 -1.81
C TYR A 62 -0.83 -10.08 -1.75
N THR A 63 -0.05 -11.09 -1.37
CA THR A 63 -0.53 -12.48 -1.18
C THR A 63 -1.60 -12.55 -0.09
N LYS A 64 -1.39 -11.85 1.02
CA LYS A 64 -2.37 -11.80 2.11
C LYS A 64 -3.67 -11.16 1.66
N ALA A 65 -3.61 -10.09 0.88
CA ALA A 65 -4.80 -9.43 0.33
C ALA A 65 -5.67 -10.39 -0.46
N PHE A 66 -5.09 -11.19 -1.36
CA PHE A 66 -5.84 -12.22 -2.08
C PHE A 66 -6.43 -13.30 -1.18
N GLN A 67 -5.71 -13.72 -0.13
CA GLN A 67 -6.24 -14.68 0.86
C GLN A 67 -7.48 -14.14 1.58
N PHE A 68 -7.58 -12.82 1.75
CA PHE A 68 -8.75 -12.15 2.32
C PHE A 68 -9.83 -11.78 1.28
N GLY A 69 -9.66 -12.19 0.02
CA GLY A 69 -10.61 -11.88 -1.06
C GLY A 69 -10.56 -10.42 -1.53
N ILE A 70 -9.49 -9.69 -1.20
CA ILE A 70 -9.24 -8.34 -1.69
C ILE A 70 -8.63 -8.46 -3.09
N GLN A 71 -9.28 -7.85 -4.07
CA GLN A 71 -8.87 -7.94 -5.46
C GLN A 71 -7.94 -6.78 -5.83
N GLU A 72 -7.12 -7.00 -6.85
CA GLU A 72 -6.39 -5.91 -7.48
C GLU A 72 -7.38 -4.87 -8.00
N SER A 73 -7.11 -3.59 -7.75
CA SER A 73 -7.98 -2.53 -8.22
C SER A 73 -7.92 -2.41 -9.74
N PRO A 74 -9.05 -2.17 -10.42
CA PRO A 74 -9.05 -1.83 -11.85
C PRO A 74 -8.42 -0.45 -12.12
N HIS A 75 -8.28 0.38 -11.09
CA HIS A 75 -7.45 1.57 -11.10
C HIS A 75 -6.04 1.23 -10.61
N LYS A 76 -5.04 1.96 -11.09
CA LYS A 76 -3.64 1.77 -10.67
C LYS A 76 -3.50 1.83 -9.15
N ILE A 77 -2.79 0.84 -8.60
CA ILE A 77 -2.37 0.83 -7.20
C ILE A 77 -1.19 1.80 -7.06
N GLY A 78 -1.13 2.51 -5.94
CA GLY A 78 0.02 3.35 -5.60
C GLY A 78 0.99 2.63 -4.66
N LEU A 79 2.30 2.77 -4.90
CA LEU A 79 3.37 2.32 -4.00
C LEU A 79 4.18 3.53 -3.51
N TYR A 80 4.15 3.79 -2.20
CA TYR A 80 4.75 5.01 -1.62
C TYR A 80 5.59 4.71 -0.38
N TYR A 81 6.55 5.57 -0.08
CA TYR A 81 7.21 5.54 1.22
C TYR A 81 6.27 6.07 2.32
N GLU A 82 6.29 5.45 3.50
CA GLU A 82 5.56 5.91 4.68
C GLU A 82 6.38 7.01 5.37
N GLU A 83 6.02 8.27 5.12
CA GLU A 83 6.47 9.40 5.92
C GLU A 83 5.73 9.36 7.27
N ASP A 84 6.40 9.01 8.37
CA ASP A 84 5.86 9.31 9.71
C ASP A 84 6.29 10.72 10.10
N GLU A 85 5.38 11.47 10.71
CA GLU A 85 5.65 12.78 11.31
C GLU A 85 6.48 12.68 12.62
N SER A 86 6.88 11.47 13.03
CA SER A 86 7.69 11.27 14.23
C SER A 86 9.18 11.48 13.94
N GLU A 87 9.87 12.25 14.79
CA GLU A 87 11.29 12.62 14.68
C GLU A 87 12.30 11.44 14.65
N ASN A 88 11.84 10.19 14.70
CA ASN A 88 12.68 8.98 14.89
C ASN A 88 12.58 7.96 13.75
N MET A 89 12.08 8.31 12.56
CA MET A 89 12.12 7.40 11.40
C MET A 89 13.31 7.72 10.47
N ASP A 90 13.93 6.65 9.96
CA ASP A 90 14.92 6.72 8.89
C ASP A 90 14.31 7.43 7.68
N VAL A 91 14.89 8.57 7.31
CA VAL A 91 14.56 9.27 6.06
C VAL A 91 14.94 8.34 4.90
N PRO A 92 14.06 8.12 3.90
CA PRO A 92 14.40 7.25 2.79
C PRO A 92 15.62 7.81 2.06
N THR A 93 16.56 6.93 1.73
CA THR A 93 17.69 7.32 0.88
C THR A 93 17.23 7.44 -0.57
N GLU A 94 18.00 8.13 -1.43
CA GLU A 94 17.71 8.17 -2.87
C GLU A 94 17.63 6.76 -3.48
N GLN A 95 18.48 5.85 -3.02
CA GLN A 95 18.45 4.45 -3.43
C GLN A 95 17.13 3.77 -3.04
N ASP A 96 16.58 4.06 -1.86
CA ASP A 96 15.30 3.51 -1.42
C ASP A 96 14.15 3.98 -2.32
N LEU A 97 14.16 5.24 -2.71
CA LEU A 97 13.18 5.81 -3.64
C LEU A 97 13.32 5.21 -5.05
N GLU A 98 14.54 4.98 -5.53
CA GLU A 98 14.79 4.29 -6.79
C GLU A 98 14.31 2.82 -6.76
N GLU A 99 14.53 2.10 -5.65
CA GLU A 99 14.03 0.73 -5.46
C GLU A 99 12.50 0.70 -5.50
N ILE A 100 11.83 1.66 -4.84
CA ILE A 100 10.37 1.80 -4.85
C ILE A 100 9.84 2.08 -6.26
N LYS A 101 10.43 3.04 -6.95
CA LYS A 101 10.07 3.41 -8.32
C LYS A 101 10.25 2.24 -9.29
N ALA A 102 11.36 1.52 -9.20
CA ALA A 102 11.62 0.36 -10.03
C ALA A 102 10.60 -0.76 -9.78
N GLU A 103 10.22 -1.00 -8.53
CA GLU A 103 9.21 -2.00 -8.17
C GLU A 103 7.80 -1.62 -8.64
N ALA A 104 7.41 -0.35 -8.49
CA ALA A 104 6.14 0.17 -9.00
C ALA A 104 6.06 0.04 -10.53
N GLN A 105 7.15 0.41 -11.24
CA GLN A 105 7.20 0.34 -12.70
C GLN A 105 7.06 -1.10 -13.22
N LYS A 106 7.70 -2.08 -12.57
CA LYS A 106 7.56 -3.51 -12.95
C LYS A 106 6.11 -3.99 -12.86
N ARG A 107 5.34 -3.44 -11.94
CA ARG A 107 3.95 -3.82 -11.67
C ARG A 107 2.92 -2.97 -12.42
N GLY A 108 3.37 -1.91 -13.12
CA GLY A 108 2.47 -0.95 -13.78
C GLY A 108 1.71 -0.05 -12.80
N TRP A 109 2.25 0.11 -11.60
CA TRP A 109 1.66 0.88 -10.50
C TRP A 109 2.14 2.34 -10.51
N ASP A 110 1.34 3.22 -9.91
CA ASP A 110 1.75 4.62 -9.72
C ASP A 110 2.72 4.71 -8.53
N HIS A 111 3.65 5.66 -8.61
CA HIS A 111 4.65 5.97 -7.58
C HIS A 111 4.81 7.48 -7.50
N ASP A 112 5.21 7.98 -6.33
CA ASP A 112 5.71 9.34 -6.13
C ASP A 112 6.95 9.24 -5.23
#